data_AF-A2BXD3-F1
#
_entry.id   AF-A2BXD3-F1
#
_cell.length_a   1.000
_cell.length_b   1.000
_cell.length_c   1.000
_cell.angle_alpha   90.00
_cell.angle_beta   90.00
_cell.angle_gamma   90.00
#
_symmetry.space_group_name_H-M   'P 1'
#
loop_
_entity.id
_entity.type
_entity.pdbx_description
1 polymer ?
#
loop_
_entity_poly.entity_id
_entity_poly.type
_entity_poly.pdbx_seq_one_letter_code
_entity_poly.pdbx_strand_id
1 'polypeptide(L)'
;MAKKEFKKVLNLNSYEWWRNHRKLITFGLFLFIFTFYLRTPFDKESEVKDTCAKLNSSYQITGDEAIKKLNLKEIKNYDNRELANYYCERYLGIK
;
A
#
# COMPACT_ATOMS: atom_id res chain seq x y z
N MET A 1 -10.44 10.78 -50.44
CA MET A 1 -9.09 11.23 -50.03
C MET A 1 -8.86 11.17 -48.52
N ALA A 2 -9.86 11.40 -47.66
CA ALA A 2 -9.72 11.37 -46.19
C ALA A 2 -9.14 10.07 -45.59
N LYS A 3 -9.51 8.89 -46.12
CA LYS A 3 -9.06 7.59 -45.57
C LYS A 3 -7.53 7.35 -45.66
N LYS A 4 -6.85 8.01 -46.61
CA LYS A 4 -5.40 7.87 -46.84
C LYS A 4 -4.61 8.73 -45.85
N GLU A 5 -5.12 9.91 -45.54
CA GLU A 5 -4.57 10.85 -44.54
C GLU A 5 -4.72 10.29 -43.12
N PHE A 6 -5.89 9.74 -42.76
CA PHE A 6 -6.10 9.10 -41.45
C PHE A 6 -5.16 7.91 -41.19
N LYS A 7 -4.87 7.09 -42.22
CA LYS A 7 -3.95 5.95 -42.12
C LYS A 7 -2.48 6.37 -41.98
N LYS A 8 -2.14 7.57 -42.46
CA LYS A 8 -0.81 8.18 -42.35
C LYS A 8 -0.60 8.80 -40.96
N VAL A 9 -1.64 9.41 -40.40
CA VAL A 9 -1.66 9.93 -39.01
C VAL A 9 -1.62 8.80 -37.98
N LEU A 10 -2.34 7.70 -38.21
CA LEU A 10 -2.32 6.50 -37.36
C LEU A 10 -1.08 5.61 -37.56
N ASN A 11 -0.08 6.10 -38.31
CA ASN A 11 1.24 5.50 -38.57
C ASN A 11 1.26 3.97 -38.39
N LEU A 12 1.11 3.20 -39.48
CA LEU A 12 1.19 1.73 -39.46
C LEU A 12 2.48 1.18 -38.79
N ASN A 13 3.49 2.01 -38.56
CA ASN A 13 4.65 1.74 -37.71
C ASN A 13 4.28 1.49 -36.22
N SER A 14 3.10 1.92 -35.77
CA SER A 14 2.61 1.74 -34.39
C SER A 14 2.37 0.27 -34.06
N TYR A 15 1.95 -0.54 -35.06
CA TYR A 15 1.75 -1.98 -34.86
C TYR A 15 3.08 -2.73 -34.78
N GLU A 16 4.06 -2.40 -35.63
CA GLU A 16 5.41 -2.97 -35.55
C GLU A 16 6.13 -2.54 -34.28
N TRP A 17 6.01 -1.26 -33.91
CA TRP A 17 6.51 -0.74 -32.65
C TRP A 17 5.91 -1.48 -31.46
N TRP A 18 4.58 -1.64 -31.41
CA TRP A 18 3.91 -2.40 -30.36
C TRP A 18 4.35 -3.87 -30.34
N ARG A 19 4.47 -4.50 -31.51
CA ARG A 19 4.92 -5.90 -31.62
C ARG A 19 6.33 -6.09 -31.08
N ASN A 20 7.20 -5.11 -31.28
CA ASN A 20 8.58 -5.13 -30.76
C ASN A 20 8.63 -4.84 -29.25
N HIS A 21 7.82 -3.91 -28.76
CA HIS A 21 7.87 -3.46 -27.37
C HIS A 21 6.93 -4.22 -26.42
N ARG A 22 5.97 -5.02 -26.93
CA ARG A 22 4.97 -5.73 -26.09
C ARG A 22 5.59 -6.54 -24.95
N LYS A 23 6.75 -7.16 -25.19
CA LYS A 23 7.47 -7.95 -24.16
C LYS A 23 8.04 -7.06 -23.06
N LEU A 24 8.62 -5.91 -23.42
CA LEU A 24 9.15 -4.95 -22.46
C LEU A 24 8.03 -4.28 -21.67
N ILE A 25 6.92 -3.94 -22.34
CA ILE A 25 5.76 -3.31 -21.70
C ILE A 25 5.11 -4.28 -20.72
N THR A 26 4.90 -5.54 -21.13
CA THR A 26 4.33 -6.56 -20.24
C THR A 26 5.25 -6.88 -19.07
N PHE A 27 6.56 -7.01 -19.30
CA PHE A 27 7.52 -7.23 -18.23
C PHE A 27 7.62 -6.04 -17.28
N GLY A 28 7.65 -4.81 -17.80
CA GLY A 28 7.66 -3.59 -17.00
C GLY A 28 6.38 -3.43 -16.17
N LEU A 29 5.22 -3.72 -16.77
CA LEU A 29 3.94 -3.73 -16.05
C LEU A 29 3.91 -4.81 -14.96
N PHE A 30 4.42 -6.01 -15.26
CA PHE A 30 4.53 -7.09 -14.28
C PHE A 30 5.41 -6.66 -13.10
N LEU A 31 6.60 -6.09 -13.35
CA LEU A 31 7.49 -5.60 -12.31
C LEU A 31 6.87 -4.46 -11.50
N PHE A 32 6.15 -3.55 -12.15
CA PHE A 32 5.41 -2.50 -11.46
C PHE A 32 4.40 -3.12 -10.49
N ILE A 33 3.50 -3.97 -10.97
CA ILE A 33 2.50 -4.61 -10.10
C ILE A 33 3.18 -5.43 -8.99
N PHE A 34 4.24 -6.15 -9.31
CA PHE A 34 4.97 -6.98 -8.36
C PHE A 34 5.64 -6.17 -7.25
N THR A 35 6.29 -5.06 -7.58
CA THR A 35 6.93 -4.19 -6.57
C THR A 35 5.89 -3.54 -5.66
N PHE A 36 4.76 -3.06 -6.20
CA PHE A 36 3.67 -2.54 -5.39
C PHE A 36 3.05 -3.61 -4.50
N TYR A 37 2.82 -4.82 -5.03
CA TYR A 37 2.31 -5.94 -4.25
C TYR A 37 3.20 -6.27 -3.05
N LEU A 38 4.52 -6.34 -3.26
CA LEU A 38 5.46 -6.60 -2.17
C LEU A 38 5.60 -5.42 -1.20
N ARG A 39 5.54 -4.18 -1.68
CA ARG A 39 5.72 -2.98 -0.85
C ARG A 39 4.56 -2.77 0.14
N THR A 40 3.33 -2.99 -0.31
CA THR A 40 2.13 -2.72 0.51
C THR A 40 2.09 -3.40 1.89
N PRO A 41 2.47 -4.68 2.08
CA PRO A 41 2.52 -5.28 3.41
C PRO A 41 3.60 -4.65 4.30
N PHE A 42 4.76 -4.28 3.75
CA PHE A 42 5.84 -3.64 4.52
C PHE A 42 5.45 -2.24 4.99
N ASP A 43 4.81 -1.45 4.13
CA ASP A 43 4.35 -0.11 4.50
C ASP A 43 3.33 -0.20 5.66
N LYS A 44 2.38 -1.14 5.59
CA LYS A 44 1.42 -1.39 6.68
C LYS A 44 2.08 -1.87 7.97
N GLU A 45 3.03 -2.79 7.87
CA GLU A 45 3.75 -3.28 9.05
C GLU A 45 4.56 -2.17 9.71
N SER A 46 5.18 -1.30 8.92
CA SER A 46 5.93 -0.15 9.43
C SER A 46 5.03 0.84 10.16
N GLU A 47 3.82 1.10 9.65
CA GLU A 47 2.85 2.00 10.26
C GLU A 47 2.33 1.46 11.61
N VAL A 48 2.06 0.15 11.68
CA VAL A 48 1.65 -0.50 12.93
C VAL A 48 2.79 -0.44 13.96
N LYS A 49 4.03 -0.76 13.57
CA LYS A 49 5.19 -0.69 14.46
C LYS A 49 5.45 0.73 14.96
N ASP A 50 5.37 1.72 14.09
CA ASP A 50 5.54 3.13 14.45
C ASP A 50 4.44 3.61 15.41
N THR A 51 3.19 3.24 15.14
CA THR A 51 2.05 3.56 16.03
C THR A 51 2.23 2.92 17.41
N CYS A 52 2.61 1.64 17.46
CA CYS A 52 2.87 0.94 18.72
C CYS A 52 4.07 1.51 19.48
N ALA A 53 5.14 1.88 18.77
CA ALA A 53 6.30 2.53 19.37
C ALA A 53 5.94 3.89 19.97
N LYS A 54 5.16 4.72 19.26
CA LYS A 54 4.66 6.02 19.75
C LYS A 54 3.70 5.90 20.93
N LEU A 55 2.87 4.85 20.93
CA LEU A 55 1.97 4.55 22.03
C LEU A 55 2.76 4.23 23.30
N ASN A 56 3.80 3.41 23.17
CA ASN A 56 4.66 2.96 24.28
C ASN A 56 5.64 4.07 24.74
N SER A 57 6.25 4.79 23.81
CA SER A 57 7.23 5.83 24.13
C SER A 57 6.52 7.14 24.47
N SER A 58 6.37 7.43 25.76
CA SER A 58 6.06 8.77 26.29
C SER A 58 4.68 9.37 25.97
N TYR A 59 3.64 8.55 25.75
CA TYR A 59 2.26 9.04 25.52
C TYR A 59 2.17 10.04 24.35
N GLN A 60 3.03 9.92 23.34
CA GLN A 60 3.01 10.83 22.17
C GLN A 60 1.67 10.80 21.43
N ILE A 61 0.95 9.67 21.53
CA ILE A 61 -0.40 9.50 21.02
C ILE A 61 -1.33 8.98 22.12
N THR A 62 -2.60 9.37 22.05
CA THR A 62 -3.66 8.88 22.96
C THR A 62 -4.13 7.49 22.54
N GLY A 63 -4.82 6.78 23.46
CA GLY A 63 -5.42 5.47 23.15
C GLY A 63 -6.43 5.54 22.01
N ASP A 64 -7.27 6.58 21.99
CA ASP A 64 -8.26 6.81 20.93
C ASP A 64 -7.60 7.03 19.56
N GLU A 65 -6.48 7.76 19.53
CA GLU A 65 -5.72 8.00 18.31
C GLU A 65 -5.05 6.71 17.82
N ALA A 66 -4.53 5.89 18.74
CA ALA A 66 -3.96 4.59 18.42
C ALA A 66 -5.00 3.60 17.89
N ILE A 67 -6.19 3.52 18.48
CA ILE A 67 -7.28 2.67 17.98
C ILE A 67 -7.66 3.04 16.54
N LYS A 68 -7.74 4.34 16.23
CA LYS A 68 -8.04 4.82 14.88
C LYS A 68 -6.94 4.45 13.89
N LYS A 69 -5.68 4.71 14.22
CA LYS A 69 -4.52 4.37 13.35
C LYS A 69 -4.38 2.87 13.12
N LEU A 70 -4.65 2.07 14.15
CA LEU A 70 -4.63 0.60 14.08
C LEU A 70 -5.91 0.02 13.47
N ASN A 71 -6.90 0.84 13.11
CA ASN A 71 -8.23 0.44 12.63
C ASN A 71 -8.91 -0.61 13.54
N LEU A 72 -8.75 -0.47 14.85
CA LEU A 72 -9.37 -1.35 15.84
C LEU A 72 -10.82 -0.94 16.09
N LYS A 73 -11.67 -1.91 16.41
CA LYS A 73 -13.04 -1.63 16.86
C LYS A 73 -13.00 -1.28 18.34
N GLU A 74 -13.58 -0.13 18.70
CA GLU A 74 -13.78 0.25 20.10
C GLU A 74 -14.67 -0.79 20.80
N ILE A 75 -14.30 -1.13 22.05
CA ILE A 75 -15.03 -2.07 22.88
C ILE A 75 -15.70 -1.27 24.00
N LYS A 76 -17.01 -1.43 24.18
CA LYS A 76 -17.74 -0.77 25.27
C LYS A 76 -17.20 -1.25 26.62
N ASN A 77 -16.96 -0.32 27.54
CA ASN A 77 -16.42 -0.56 28.89
C ASN A 77 -14.97 -1.04 28.94
N TYR A 78 -14.16 -0.77 27.91
CA TYR A 78 -12.75 -1.08 27.91
C TYR A 78 -11.93 0.18 27.61
N ASP A 79 -10.79 0.36 28.29
CA ASP A 79 -9.93 1.51 28.06
C ASP A 79 -9.24 1.41 26.70
N ASN A 80 -9.39 2.44 25.87
CA ASN A 80 -8.90 2.43 24.50
C ASN A 80 -7.37 2.32 24.43
N ARG A 81 -6.65 2.81 25.44
CA ARG A 81 -5.20 2.72 25.51
C ARG A 81 -4.74 1.31 25.88
N GLU A 82 -5.39 0.68 26.84
CA GLU A 82 -5.15 -0.74 27.15
C GLU A 82 -5.42 -1.64 25.94
N LEU A 83 -6.43 -1.32 25.13
CA LEU A 83 -6.82 -2.16 23.99
C LEU A 83 -5.77 -2.09 22.90
N ALA A 84 -5.30 -0.87 22.62
CA ALA A 84 -4.22 -0.64 21.68
C ALA A 84 -2.90 -1.26 22.17
N ASN A 85 -2.57 -1.16 23.47
CA ASN A 85 -1.40 -1.81 24.04
C ASN A 85 -1.46 -3.34 23.90
N TYR A 86 -2.58 -3.97 24.25
CA TYR A 86 -2.79 -5.41 24.09
C TYR A 86 -2.59 -5.86 22.64
N TYR A 87 -3.12 -5.10 21.68
CA TYR A 87 -2.91 -5.36 20.26
C TYR A 87 -1.43 -5.24 19.87
N CYS A 88 -0.76 -4.18 20.32
CA CYS A 88 0.65 -3.93 20.03
C CYS A 88 1.58 -5.00 20.60
N GLU A 89 1.37 -5.45 21.85
CA GLU A 89 2.14 -6.54 22.45
C GLU A 89 2.00 -7.83 21.65
N ARG A 90 0.76 -8.18 21.27
CA ARG A 90 0.47 -9.35 20.45
C ARG A 90 1.06 -9.26 19.05
N TYR A 91 1.04 -8.07 18.45
CA TYR A 91 1.58 -7.82 17.12
C TYR A 91 3.12 -7.88 17.09
N LEU A 92 3.77 -7.33 18.12
CA LEU A 92 5.23 -7.31 18.24
C LEU A 92 5.81 -8.62 18.79
N GLY A 93 4.97 -9.52 19.29
CA GLY A 93 5.40 -10.80 19.88
C GLY A 93 6.17 -10.62 21.19
N ILE A 94 6.00 -9.47 21.86
CA ILE A 94 6.61 -9.18 23.14
C ILE A 94 5.71 -9.81 24.20
N LYS A 95 6.13 -10.94 24.75
CA LYS A 95 5.49 -11.59 25.90
C LYS A 95 6.56 -12.03 26.88
#